data_AF-A0A933T8C5-F1
#
_entry.id   AF-A0A933T8C5-F1
#
_cell.length_a   1.000
_cell.length_b   1.000
_cell.length_c   1.000
_cell.angle_alpha   90.00
_cell.angle_beta   90.00
_cell.angle_gamma   90.00
#
_symmetry.space_group_name_H-M   'P 1'
#
loop_
_entity.id
_entity.type
_entity.pdbx_description
1 polymer ?
#
loop_
_entity_poly.entity_id
_entity_poly.type
_entity_poly.pdbx_seq_one_letter_code
_entity_poly.pdbx_strand_id
1 'polypeptide(L)'
;MKKITLILILIIFSVSCAVLKGKTPEVTSTGTKAHADCNVCHKPHQMGGKILLNKPLEELCSSCHQARIGAGEHKVGIKPSMPVEALPLDADGKITCLTCHDPHGSKGFDKLLRARDFTELCKKCHKGY
;
A
#
# COMPACT_ATOMS: atom_id res chain seq x y z
N MET A 1 -57.84 -33.16 -22.84
CA MET A 1 -57.27 -32.42 -21.68
C MET A 1 -55.95 -33.07 -21.30
N LYS A 2 -54.91 -32.30 -20.94
CA LYS A 2 -53.49 -32.70 -20.73
C LYS A 2 -52.56 -32.62 -21.96
N LYS A 3 -52.47 -31.45 -22.59
CA LYS A 3 -51.30 -31.02 -23.40
C LYS A 3 -50.67 -29.70 -22.90
N ILE A 4 -51.04 -29.25 -21.70
CA ILE A 4 -50.69 -27.91 -21.18
C ILE A 4 -49.51 -27.96 -20.19
N THR A 5 -49.09 -29.14 -19.72
CA THR A 5 -48.10 -29.27 -18.63
C THR A 5 -46.63 -29.13 -19.07
N LEU A 6 -46.31 -29.04 -20.37
CA LEU A 6 -44.92 -29.05 -20.85
C LEU A 6 -44.32 -27.67 -21.17
N ILE A 7 -45.10 -26.59 -21.08
CA ILE A 7 -44.62 -25.23 -21.44
C ILE A 7 -44.08 -24.47 -20.21
N LEU A 8 -44.39 -24.91 -18.99
CA LEU A 8 -44.01 -24.20 -17.77
C LEU A 8 -42.56 -24.45 -17.29
N ILE A 9 -41.82 -25.39 -17.92
CA ILE A 9 -40.46 -25.75 -17.50
C ILE A 9 -39.38 -24.93 -18.23
N LEU A 10 -39.71 -24.24 -19.33
CA LEU A 10 -38.74 -23.48 -20.14
C LEU A 10 -38.53 -22.01 -19.71
N ILE A 11 -39.24 -21.52 -18.69
CA ILE A 11 -39.14 -20.11 -18.26
C ILE A 11 -38.17 -19.92 -17.07
N ILE A 12 -37.66 -21.01 -16.47
CA ILE A 12 -36.81 -20.94 -15.26
C ILE A 12 -35.31 -20.80 -15.60
N PHE A 13 -34.93 -20.79 -16.88
CA PHE A 13 -33.52 -20.75 -17.33
C PHE A 13 -32.98 -19.36 -17.70
N SER A 14 -33.68 -18.27 -17.38
CA SER A 14 -33.22 -16.90 -17.68
C SER A 14 -32.63 -16.16 -16.47
N VAL A 15 -32.54 -16.78 -15.29
CA VAL A 15 -31.73 -16.26 -14.17
C VAL A 15 -30.25 -16.59 -14.41
N SER A 16 -29.72 -16.26 -15.59
CA SER A 16 -28.29 -16.14 -15.81
C SER A 16 -27.87 -14.78 -15.31
N CYS A 17 -27.55 -14.76 -14.01
CA CYS A 17 -26.54 -13.95 -13.36
C CYS A 17 -25.77 -13.04 -14.34
N ALA A 18 -26.32 -11.86 -14.63
CA ALA A 18 -25.56 -10.76 -15.19
C ALA A 18 -24.64 -10.28 -14.08
N VAL A 19 -23.56 -11.05 -13.86
CA VAL A 19 -22.40 -10.61 -13.10
C VAL A 19 -21.94 -9.35 -13.80
N LEU A 20 -22.23 -8.22 -13.17
CA LEU A 20 -21.64 -6.94 -13.50
C LEU A 20 -20.13 -7.17 -13.48
N LYS A 21 -19.53 -7.32 -14.66
CA LYS A 21 -18.11 -7.11 -14.88
C LYS A 21 -17.87 -5.63 -14.62
N GLY A 22 -17.88 -5.26 -13.34
CA GLY A 22 -17.28 -4.04 -12.86
C GLY A 22 -15.82 -4.14 -13.26
N LYS A 23 -15.47 -3.45 -14.33
CA LYS A 23 -14.09 -3.20 -14.71
C LYS A 23 -13.49 -2.51 -13.49
N THR A 24 -12.74 -3.27 -12.66
CA THR A 24 -11.90 -2.64 -11.65
C THR A 24 -11.06 -1.62 -12.41
N PRO A 25 -11.01 -0.35 -11.99
CA PRO A 25 -10.14 0.61 -12.65
C PRO A 25 -8.74 0.01 -12.64
N GLU A 26 -8.25 -0.32 -13.83
CA GLU A 26 -6.87 -0.68 -14.04
C GLU A 26 -6.07 0.56 -13.63
N VAL A 27 -5.49 0.52 -12.43
CA VAL A 27 -4.56 1.53 -11.95
C VAL A 27 -3.32 1.38 -12.83
N THR A 28 -3.39 1.97 -14.01
CA THR A 28 -2.23 2.21 -14.85
C THR A 28 -1.39 3.23 -14.10
N SER A 29 -0.40 2.73 -13.35
CA SER A 29 0.64 3.55 -12.76
C SER A 29 1.50 4.11 -13.89
N THR A 30 0.96 5.08 -14.62
CA THR A 30 1.71 5.90 -15.56
C THR A 30 2.71 6.68 -14.69
N GLY A 31 3.95 6.18 -14.68
CA GLY A 31 5.02 6.58 -13.78
C GLY A 31 5.47 8.03 -13.97
N THR A 32 4.68 8.97 -13.49
CA THR A 32 5.07 10.38 -13.43
C THR A 32 4.78 10.91 -12.03
N LYS A 33 5.82 10.82 -11.18
CA LYS A 33 5.90 11.35 -9.80
C LYS A 33 4.92 10.72 -8.80
N ALA A 34 5.48 9.97 -7.85
CA ALA A 34 4.70 9.40 -6.76
C ALA A 34 3.94 10.51 -6.01
N HIS A 35 2.61 10.42 -6.00
CA HIS A 35 1.69 11.24 -5.19
C HIS A 35 1.85 12.77 -5.39
N ALA A 36 1.45 13.27 -6.56
CA ALA A 36 1.51 14.69 -6.90
C ALA A 36 0.58 15.59 -6.05
N ASP A 37 -0.50 15.05 -5.50
CA ASP A 37 -1.38 15.76 -4.56
C ASP A 37 -0.97 15.47 -3.11
N CYS A 38 -0.49 16.50 -2.42
CA CYS A 38 -0.03 16.41 -1.04
C CYS A 38 -1.14 16.00 -0.06
N ASN A 39 -2.41 16.30 -0.39
CA ASN A 39 -3.54 16.04 0.48
C ASN A 39 -3.97 14.56 0.50
N VAL A 40 -3.42 13.76 -0.42
CA VAL A 40 -3.59 12.30 -0.42
C VAL A 40 -2.97 11.67 0.84
N CYS A 41 -1.92 12.29 1.38
CA CYS A 41 -1.25 11.81 2.59
C CYS A 41 -1.43 12.77 3.76
N HIS A 42 -1.40 14.08 3.51
CA HIS A 42 -1.39 15.09 4.55
C HIS A 42 -2.76 15.74 4.76
N LYS A 43 -3.07 16.12 6.00
CA LYS A 43 -4.22 17.01 6.27
C LYS A 43 -3.77 18.46 6.09
N PRO A 44 -4.44 19.26 5.24
CA PRO A 44 -4.19 20.69 5.21
C PRO A 44 -4.64 21.29 6.54
N HIS A 45 -3.72 21.94 7.26
CA HIS A 45 -4.04 22.72 8.46
C HIS A 45 -3.30 24.06 8.42
N GLN A 46 -3.90 25.10 9.01
CA GLN A 46 -3.32 26.43 9.05
C GLN A 46 -2.41 26.64 10.27
N MET A 47 -1.26 27.27 9.99
CA MET A 47 -0.24 27.91 10.85
C MET A 47 0.16 27.26 12.18
N GLY A 48 1.43 26.80 12.24
CA GLY A 48 2.22 26.65 13.46
C GLY A 48 2.48 25.23 13.98
N GLY A 49 1.85 24.21 13.38
CA GLY A 49 1.91 22.81 13.85
C GLY A 49 2.77 21.88 12.99
N LYS A 50 3.03 20.67 13.52
CA LYS A 50 3.60 19.55 12.74
C LYS A 50 2.64 19.15 11.63
N ILE A 51 3.16 18.89 10.42
CA ILE A 51 2.35 18.40 9.30
C ILE A 51 1.72 17.05 9.71
N LEU A 52 0.40 16.94 9.59
CA LEU A 52 -0.37 15.77 10.01
C LEU A 52 -0.65 14.86 8.84
N LEU A 53 -0.67 13.55 9.09
CA LEU A 53 -1.20 12.57 8.15
C LEU A 53 -2.72 12.51 8.24
N ASN A 54 -3.37 12.15 7.13
CA ASN A 54 -4.81 11.99 7.07
C ASN A 54 -5.31 10.77 7.89
N LYS A 55 -4.44 9.77 8.04
CA LYS A 55 -4.64 8.49 8.74
C LYS A 55 -3.37 8.09 9.51
N PRO A 56 -3.45 7.12 10.44
CA PRO A 56 -2.26 6.44 10.95
C PRO A 56 -1.38 5.94 9.80
N LEU A 57 -0.05 5.99 9.98
CA LEU A 57 0.91 5.79 8.89
C LEU A 57 0.72 4.46 8.15
N GLU A 58 0.59 3.37 8.89
CA GLU A 58 0.44 2.01 8.34
C GLU A 58 -0.90 1.86 7.60
N GLU A 59 -1.97 2.44 8.16
CA GLU A 59 -3.29 2.46 7.52
C GLU A 59 -3.27 3.29 6.23
N LEU A 60 -2.58 4.44 6.25
CA LEU A 60 -2.42 5.30 5.08
C LEU A 60 -1.77 4.54 3.93
N CYS A 61 -0.60 3.95 4.17
CA CYS A 61 0.14 3.22 3.14
C CYS A 61 -0.67 2.02 2.63
N SER A 62 -1.25 1.22 3.52
CA SER A 62 -2.01 0.03 3.15
C SER A 62 -3.34 0.32 2.47
N SER A 63 -3.87 1.54 2.59
CA SER A 63 -5.10 1.96 1.88
C SER A 63 -4.94 2.00 0.34
N CYS A 64 -3.70 2.01 -0.16
CA CYS A 64 -3.40 1.86 -1.59
C CYS A 64 -2.39 0.73 -1.88
N HIS A 65 -1.57 0.34 -0.92
CA HIS A 65 -0.56 -0.72 -1.06
C HIS A 65 -0.94 -2.00 -0.32
N GLN A 66 -2.15 -2.53 -0.57
CA GLN A 66 -2.68 -3.71 0.14
C GLN A 66 -1.78 -4.94 -0.03
N ALA A 67 -1.19 -5.12 -1.21
CA ALA A 67 -0.35 -6.27 -1.53
C ALA A 67 1.06 -6.23 -0.89
N ARG A 68 1.43 -5.16 -0.17
CA ARG A 68 2.78 -4.93 0.36
C ARG A 68 2.97 -5.37 1.82
N ILE A 69 1.98 -6.05 2.40
CA ILE A 69 2.08 -6.74 3.70
C ILE A 69 2.04 -8.26 3.44
N GLY A 70 2.94 -8.75 2.58
CA GLY A 70 2.96 -10.13 2.10
C GLY A 70 4.04 -10.98 2.76
N ALA A 71 3.93 -12.31 2.59
CA ALA A 71 5.01 -13.23 2.95
C ALA A 71 6.27 -12.91 2.13
N GLY A 72 7.39 -12.66 2.82
CA GLY A 72 8.67 -12.28 2.19
C GLY A 72 9.00 -10.78 2.22
N GLU A 73 8.05 -9.92 2.61
CA GLU A 73 8.31 -8.50 2.84
C GLU A 73 8.88 -8.24 4.24
N HIS A 74 9.69 -7.21 4.40
CA HIS A 74 10.26 -6.88 5.71
C HIS A 74 9.17 -6.35 6.66
N LYS A 75 9.16 -6.83 7.90
CA LYS A 75 8.14 -6.47 8.89
C LYS A 75 8.25 -5.00 9.31
N VAL A 76 7.08 -4.37 9.52
CA VAL A 76 6.92 -3.04 10.12
C VAL A 76 6.11 -3.16 11.43
N GLY A 77 6.05 -2.10 12.23
CA GLY A 77 5.38 -2.06 13.53
C GLY A 77 6.13 -2.75 14.66
N ILE A 78 7.37 -3.19 14.42
CA ILE A 78 8.20 -3.91 15.40
C ILE A 78 9.41 -3.07 15.81
N LYS A 79 9.82 -3.21 17.08
CA LYS A 79 11.11 -2.68 17.53
C LYS A 79 12.23 -3.60 17.01
N PRO A 80 13.25 -3.05 16.33
CA PRO A 80 14.39 -3.86 15.91
C PRO A 80 15.12 -4.40 17.15
N SER A 81 15.52 -5.67 17.11
CA SER A 81 16.32 -6.31 18.16
C SER A 81 17.82 -6.01 18.04
N MET A 82 18.19 -5.11 17.13
CA MET A 82 19.56 -4.78 16.77
C MET A 82 19.70 -3.27 16.50
N PRO A 83 20.93 -2.73 16.54
CA PRO A 83 21.17 -1.33 16.21
C PRO A 83 20.75 -1.02 14.77
N VAL A 84 20.16 0.16 14.58
CA VAL A 84 19.76 0.68 13.27
C VAL A 84 20.65 1.86 12.89
N GLU A 85 21.33 1.75 11.76
CA GLU A 85 22.28 2.77 11.30
C GLU A 85 21.64 3.72 10.29
N ALA A 86 21.51 4.98 10.69
CA ALA A 86 21.09 6.08 9.82
C ALA A 86 19.77 5.81 9.06
N LEU A 87 18.80 5.16 9.71
CA LEU A 87 17.41 5.06 9.27
C LEU A 87 16.47 5.58 10.36
N PRO A 88 15.37 6.25 9.98
CA PRO A 88 14.41 6.75 10.94
C PRO A 88 13.56 5.61 11.53
N LEU A 89 13.34 5.66 12.84
CA LEU A 89 12.33 4.89 13.54
C LEU A 89 11.22 5.84 13.99
N ASP A 90 10.05 5.30 14.32
CA ASP A 90 8.98 6.12 14.92
C ASP A 90 9.34 6.58 16.34
N ALA A 91 8.43 7.33 16.97
CA ALA A 91 8.62 7.84 18.33
C ALA A 91 8.75 6.73 19.39
N ASP A 92 8.23 5.53 19.12
CA ASP A 92 8.36 4.37 19.98
C ASP A 92 9.63 3.55 19.68
N GLY A 93 10.42 3.92 18.66
CA GLY A 93 11.57 3.15 18.20
C GLY A 93 11.20 1.92 17.35
N LYS A 94 10.02 1.90 16.72
CA LYS A 94 9.60 0.83 15.80
C LYS A 94 9.97 1.16 14.36
N ILE A 95 10.17 0.10 13.59
CA ILE A 95 10.30 0.15 12.12
C ILE A 95 8.92 0.48 11.53
N THR A 96 8.88 1.40 10.58
CA THR A 96 7.68 1.75 9.81
C THR A 96 7.95 1.67 8.31
N CYS A 97 6.93 1.88 7.49
CA CYS A 97 7.11 2.03 6.04
C CYS A 97 8.15 3.12 5.69
N LEU A 98 8.20 4.20 6.49
CA LEU A 98 9.10 5.34 6.29
C LEU A 98 10.55 5.09 6.74
N THR A 99 10.80 4.01 7.49
CA THR A 99 12.15 3.58 7.84
C THR A 99 12.96 3.27 6.58
N CYS A 100 12.33 2.64 5.59
CA CYS A 100 12.97 2.24 4.34
C CYS A 100 12.59 3.15 3.17
N HIS A 101 11.36 3.67 3.13
CA HIS A 101 10.87 4.51 2.03
C HIS A 101 10.85 6.00 2.38
N ASP A 102 11.12 6.83 1.38
CA ASP A 102 10.97 8.29 1.45
C ASP A 102 9.94 8.78 0.42
N PRO A 103 8.67 8.98 0.81
CA PRO A 103 7.62 9.41 -0.11
C PRO A 103 7.82 10.84 -0.63
N HIS A 104 8.72 11.63 -0.03
CA HIS A 104 9.09 12.95 -0.54
C HIS A 104 10.26 12.90 -1.53
N GLY A 105 10.73 11.70 -1.84
CA GLY A 105 11.85 11.47 -2.75
C GLY A 105 13.04 10.87 -2.00
N SER A 106 13.54 9.77 -2.53
CA SER A 106 14.88 9.29 -2.22
C SER A 106 15.92 10.18 -2.92
N LYS A 107 17.20 10.05 -2.55
CA LYS A 107 18.33 10.70 -3.26
C LYS A 107 18.58 10.09 -4.65
N GLY A 108 17.53 9.96 -5.46
CA GLY A 108 17.54 9.31 -6.78
C GLY A 108 17.55 7.79 -6.74
N PHE A 109 17.19 7.17 -5.61
CA PHE A 109 17.20 5.71 -5.47
C PHE A 109 15.87 5.09 -5.89
N ASP A 110 15.94 3.90 -6.47
CA ASP A 110 14.77 3.17 -6.94
C ASP A 110 13.74 2.96 -5.84
N LYS A 111 12.46 2.93 -6.23
CA LYS A 111 11.33 2.60 -5.35
C LYS A 111 11.26 3.47 -4.08
N LEU A 112 11.81 4.68 -4.16
CA LEU A 112 11.86 5.64 -3.05
C LEU A 112 12.65 5.12 -1.84
N LEU A 113 13.58 4.18 -2.03
CA LEU A 113 14.37 3.64 -0.92
C LEU A 113 15.33 4.68 -0.34
N ARG A 114 15.65 4.58 0.95
CA ARG A 114 16.65 5.43 1.63
C ARG A 114 18.11 4.95 1.45
N ALA A 115 18.34 3.96 0.59
CA ALA A 115 19.67 3.45 0.22
C ALA A 115 19.71 3.16 -1.29
N ARG A 116 20.91 3.04 -1.88
CA ARG A 116 21.06 2.88 -3.33
C ARG A 116 20.45 1.58 -3.84
N ASP A 117 20.57 0.52 -3.04
CA ASP A 117 20.06 -0.80 -3.34
C ASP A 117 19.63 -1.53 -2.06
N PHE A 118 19.05 -2.71 -2.24
CA PHE A 118 18.60 -3.55 -1.14
C PHE A 118 19.73 -4.02 -0.24
N THR A 119 20.91 -4.34 -0.79
CA THR A 119 22.04 -4.83 0.01
C THR A 119 22.52 -3.76 0.96
N GLU A 120 22.72 -2.52 0.48
CA GLU A 120 23.05 -1.38 1.33
C GLU A 120 21.96 -1.11 2.38
N LEU A 121 20.68 -1.23 2.02
CA LEU A 121 19.57 -1.02 2.96
C LEU A 121 19.57 -2.08 4.07
N CYS A 122 19.70 -3.37 3.71
CA CYS A 122 19.69 -4.48 4.66
C CYS A 122 20.86 -4.39 5.65
N LYS A 123 22.04 -3.99 5.17
CA LYS A 123 23.25 -3.82 5.99
C LYS A 123 23.13 -2.77 7.08
N LYS A 124 22.18 -1.82 6.96
CA LYS A 124 21.92 -0.82 8.00
C LYS A 124 21.38 -1.41 9.31
N CYS A 125 20.91 -2.66 9.28
CA CYS A 125 20.47 -3.40 10.47
C CYS A 125 21.16 -4.78 10.58
N HIS A 126 21.24 -5.52 9.47
CA HIS A 126 21.76 -6.90 9.44
C HIS A 126 23.26 -6.92 9.12
N LYS A 127 24.09 -6.98 10.17
CA LYS A 127 25.53 -7.18 10.02
C LYS A 127 25.79 -8.53 9.33
N GLY A 128 26.41 -8.50 8.15
CA GLY A 128 26.79 -9.70 7.38
C GLY A 128 25.90 -10.05 6.17
N TYR A 129 24.98 -9.16 5.78
CA TYR A 129 24.30 -9.23 4.47
C TYR A 129 25.23 -8.84 3.31
#